data_AF-A0A1G5FU79-F1
#
_entry.id   AF-A0A1G5FU79-F1
#
_cell.length_a   1.000
_cell.length_b   1.000
_cell.length_c   1.000
_cell.angle_alpha   90.00
_cell.angle_beta   90.00
_cell.angle_gamma   90.00
#
_symmetry.space_group_name_H-M   'P 1'
#
loop_
_entity.id
_entity.type
_entity.pdbx_description
1 polymer ?
#
loop_
_entity_poly.entity_id
_entity_poly.type
_entity_poly.pdbx_seq_one_letter_code
_entity_poly.pdbx_strand_id
1 'polypeptide(L)'
;MAQRISVLAIVASLISITGQPSQAEPDLGEVVGTIARTILEQQQGAHERALWDGVVANGSAAAYRQYLDTYPEGPNAQAARDQLARLEAATAAETRAAQSELRLGLAREDRVAVQRRLAAGGYYTAGIDGAFGAGTRRAITAWQRANGFGPTGYLDQRQLPLLLDRADARPAAPAPAADVAATSAAQAELNLGLTRAQRVQIQHDLIDLGYDPKGADGLFGTGTREAIRAWQRNTGQGATGYMTAAMISALRADAEARGSEASVDRAAAVDEDLLGLTRAERTRVQQRLISLGYLRGQADGVFGSTTRSAIGRWQGDNGLAETGYLTAEQVRTLQEQARI
;
A
#
# COMPACT_ATOMS: atom_id res chain seq x y z
N MET A 1 8.03 -54.41 0.58
CA MET A 1 8.56 -55.31 1.62
C MET A 1 8.53 -54.54 2.94
N ALA A 2 7.54 -54.76 3.82
CA ALA A 2 7.46 -55.89 4.77
C ALA A 2 8.64 -55.85 5.78
N GLN A 3 8.51 -55.97 7.10
CA GLN A 3 7.42 -56.07 8.09
C GLN A 3 8.13 -56.26 9.47
N ARG A 4 7.39 -56.10 10.59
CA ARG A 4 7.58 -56.74 11.94
C ARG A 4 8.44 -55.96 12.97
N ILE A 5 7.87 -55.45 14.08
CA ILE A 5 7.31 -56.06 15.32
C ILE A 5 8.41 -56.51 16.32
N SER A 6 8.39 -55.93 17.52
CA SER A 6 8.83 -56.45 18.85
C SER A 6 8.38 -55.39 19.88
N VAL A 7 7.45 -55.52 20.83
CA VAL A 7 6.98 -56.54 21.81
C VAL A 7 7.97 -56.85 22.95
N LEU A 8 7.64 -56.28 24.12
CA LEU A 8 7.91 -56.64 25.54
C LEU A 8 9.32 -56.60 26.17
N ALA A 9 9.39 -55.95 27.35
CA ALA A 9 10.11 -56.36 28.57
C ALA A 9 9.56 -55.55 29.78
N ILE A 10 8.57 -56.03 30.54
CA ILE A 10 8.66 -56.81 31.81
C ILE A 10 9.87 -56.44 32.70
N VAL A 11 9.57 -55.81 33.84
CA VAL A 11 10.33 -56.01 35.09
C VAL A 11 9.32 -56.30 36.20
N ALA A 12 9.28 -57.56 36.63
CA ALA A 12 8.67 -58.01 37.87
C ALA A 12 9.81 -58.33 38.85
N SER A 13 9.80 -57.71 40.03
CA SER A 13 10.60 -58.14 41.17
C SER A 13 9.67 -58.54 42.31
N LEU A 14 9.75 -59.83 42.68
CA LEU A 14 9.04 -60.45 43.79
C LEU A 14 9.56 -59.94 45.14
N ILE A 15 8.64 -59.51 46.01
CA ILE A 15 8.75 -59.68 47.46
C ILE A 15 7.54 -60.51 47.89
N SER A 16 7.81 -61.70 48.42
CA SER A 16 6.79 -62.58 49.01
C SER A 16 6.48 -62.11 50.43
N ILE A 17 5.27 -61.61 50.67
CA ILE A 17 4.66 -61.60 52.00
C ILE A 17 3.24 -62.16 51.86
N THR A 18 2.99 -63.23 52.60
CA THR A 18 1.72 -63.93 52.74
C THR A 18 0.66 -63.07 53.43
N GLY A 19 -0.51 -62.91 52.81
CA GLY A 19 -1.72 -62.31 53.38
C GLY A 19 -2.87 -62.33 52.36
N GLN A 20 -4.08 -62.68 52.80
CA GLN A 20 -5.26 -63.08 52.01
C GLN A 20 -5.79 -62.12 50.92
N PRO A 21 -6.63 -62.62 49.98
CA PRO A 21 -7.04 -61.91 48.78
C PRO A 21 -8.22 -60.96 49.05
N SER A 22 -8.01 -59.68 48.76
CA SER A 22 -9.08 -58.73 48.47
C SER A 22 -8.88 -58.27 47.03
N GLN A 23 -9.43 -59.03 46.07
CA GLN A 23 -9.48 -58.58 44.69
C GLN A 23 -10.46 -57.40 44.59
N ALA A 24 -9.91 -56.19 44.59
CA ALA A 24 -10.47 -55.10 43.79
C ALA A 24 -9.70 -55.12 42.47
N GLU A 25 -10.31 -55.67 41.41
CA GLU A 25 -9.81 -55.45 40.06
C GLU A 25 -9.80 -53.94 39.81
N PRO A 26 -8.67 -53.31 39.43
CA PRO A 26 -8.73 -51.98 38.84
C PRO A 26 -9.45 -52.13 37.51
N ASP A 27 -10.66 -51.59 37.44
CA ASP A 27 -11.50 -51.59 36.24
C ASP A 27 -10.70 -50.98 35.08
N LEU A 28 -10.28 -51.83 34.13
CA LEU A 28 -9.53 -51.43 32.94
C LEU A 28 -10.32 -50.41 32.10
N GLY A 29 -11.65 -50.31 32.26
CA GLY A 29 -12.46 -49.26 31.68
C GLY A 29 -12.20 -47.86 32.27
N GLU A 30 -11.85 -47.78 33.55
CA GLU A 30 -11.60 -46.52 34.26
C GLU A 30 -10.22 -45.92 33.93
N VAL A 31 -9.20 -46.78 33.76
CA VAL A 31 -7.83 -46.39 33.39
C VAL A 31 -7.73 -45.99 31.91
N VAL A 32 -8.42 -46.70 31.01
CA VAL A 32 -8.50 -46.32 29.59
C VAL A 32 -9.36 -45.06 29.41
N GLY A 33 -10.43 -44.91 30.21
CA GLY A 33 -11.25 -43.70 30.24
C GLY A 33 -10.52 -42.46 30.75
N THR A 34 -9.64 -42.59 31.75
CA THR A 34 -8.79 -41.49 32.23
C THR A 34 -7.71 -41.12 31.21
N ILE A 35 -7.00 -42.08 30.61
CA ILE A 35 -5.99 -41.78 29.59
C ILE A 35 -6.61 -41.15 28.34
N ALA A 36 -7.77 -41.64 27.88
CA ALA A 36 -8.50 -41.03 26.76
C ALA A 36 -9.01 -39.62 27.08
N ARG A 37 -9.49 -39.38 28.31
CA ARG A 37 -9.92 -38.06 28.78
C ARG A 37 -8.73 -37.09 28.89
N THR A 38 -7.59 -37.52 29.42
CA THR A 38 -6.37 -36.70 29.53
C THR A 38 -5.78 -36.35 28.17
N ILE A 39 -5.80 -37.27 27.19
CA ILE A 39 -5.33 -36.98 25.82
C ILE A 39 -6.26 -35.98 25.11
N LEU A 40 -7.57 -36.09 25.30
CA LEU A 40 -8.54 -35.16 24.72
C LEU A 40 -8.43 -33.76 25.36
N GLU A 41 -8.26 -33.68 26.68
CA GLU A 41 -8.02 -32.44 27.42
C GLU A 41 -6.68 -31.78 27.03
N GLN A 42 -5.60 -32.57 26.86
CA GLN A 42 -4.31 -32.07 26.37
C GLN A 42 -4.41 -31.54 24.94
N GLN A 43 -5.13 -32.23 24.06
CA GLN A 43 -5.35 -31.75 22.69
C GLN A 43 -6.16 -30.45 22.70
N GLN A 44 -7.24 -30.36 23.48
CA GLN A 44 -8.04 -29.13 23.58
C GLN A 44 -7.23 -27.94 24.10
N GLY A 45 -6.37 -28.13 25.10
CA GLY A 45 -5.49 -27.07 25.62
C GLY A 45 -4.37 -26.64 24.65
N ALA A 46 -3.97 -27.49 23.70
CA ALA A 46 -3.03 -27.09 22.64
C ALA A 46 -3.71 -26.25 21.55
N HIS A 47 -4.95 -26.59 21.19
CA HIS A 47 -5.73 -25.83 20.21
C HIS A 47 -6.17 -24.46 20.75
N GLU A 48 -6.54 -24.38 22.03
CA GLU A 48 -6.89 -23.11 22.69
C GLU A 48 -5.69 -22.14 22.71
N ARG A 49 -4.50 -22.62 23.07
CA ARG A 49 -3.26 -21.82 23.02
C ARG A 49 -2.96 -21.26 21.62
N ALA A 50 -3.05 -22.11 20.60
CA ALA A 50 -2.83 -21.67 19.22
C ALA A 50 -3.85 -20.61 18.76
N LEU A 51 -5.12 -20.74 19.18
CA LEU A 51 -6.14 -19.73 18.89
C LEU A 51 -5.85 -18.42 19.63
N TRP A 52 -5.49 -18.51 20.92
CA TRP A 52 -5.13 -17.36 21.74
C TRP A 52 -3.96 -16.57 21.13
N ASP A 53 -2.90 -17.25 20.71
CA ASP A 53 -1.74 -16.60 20.06
C ASP A 53 -2.16 -15.85 18.78
N GLY A 54 -3.05 -16.45 17.97
CA GLY A 54 -3.61 -15.80 16.78
C GLY A 54 -4.48 -14.57 17.11
N VAL A 55 -5.26 -14.64 18.19
CA VAL A 55 -6.13 -13.54 18.65
C VAL A 55 -5.30 -12.37 19.15
N VAL A 56 -4.26 -12.65 19.94
CA VAL A 56 -3.32 -11.65 20.42
C VAL A 56 -2.55 -11.00 19.27
N ALA A 57 -2.09 -11.79 18.29
CA ALA A 57 -1.40 -11.28 17.10
C ALA A 57 -2.31 -10.39 16.23
N ASN A 58 -3.61 -10.71 16.15
CA ASN A 58 -4.58 -9.91 15.41
C ASN A 58 -4.96 -8.61 16.15
N GLY A 59 -5.17 -8.69 17.48
CA GLY A 59 -5.43 -7.54 18.34
C GLY A 59 -6.78 -6.84 18.14
N SER A 60 -7.70 -7.37 17.32
CA SER A 60 -9.00 -6.75 17.08
C SER A 60 -10.08 -7.21 18.07
N ALA A 61 -11.06 -6.35 18.33
CA ALA A 61 -12.21 -6.68 19.16
C ALA A 61 -13.00 -7.89 18.63
N ALA A 62 -13.05 -8.08 17.30
CA ALA A 62 -13.71 -9.23 16.69
C ALA A 62 -13.00 -10.55 17.02
N ALA A 63 -11.67 -10.57 16.98
CA ALA A 63 -10.88 -11.74 17.32
C ALA A 63 -11.06 -12.13 18.80
N TYR A 64 -11.05 -11.14 19.71
CA TYR A 64 -11.30 -11.40 21.14
C TYR A 64 -12.73 -11.90 21.41
N ARG A 65 -13.75 -11.38 20.70
CA ARG A 65 -15.13 -11.92 20.82
C ARG A 65 -15.23 -13.37 20.34
N GLN A 66 -14.63 -13.68 19.20
CA GLN A 66 -14.62 -15.05 18.66
C GLN A 66 -13.92 -16.03 19.60
N TYR A 67 -12.81 -15.61 20.22
CA TYR A 67 -12.14 -16.40 21.25
C TYR A 67 -13.06 -16.67 22.45
N LEU A 68 -13.75 -15.65 22.94
CA LEU A 68 -14.68 -15.77 24.08
C LEU A 68 -15.93 -16.61 23.76
N ASP A 69 -16.38 -16.62 22.52
CA ASP A 69 -17.48 -17.47 22.05
C ASP A 69 -17.06 -18.95 22.01
N THR A 70 -15.82 -19.21 21.61
CA THR A 70 -15.27 -20.58 21.52
C THR A 70 -14.84 -21.13 22.88
N TYR A 71 -14.25 -20.27 23.74
CA TYR A 71 -13.71 -20.65 25.05
C TYR A 71 -14.17 -19.66 26.15
N PRO A 72 -15.46 -19.67 26.52
CA PRO A 72 -16.02 -18.73 27.48
C PRO A 72 -15.43 -18.85 28.89
N GLU A 73 -15.01 -20.05 29.30
CA GLU A 73 -14.33 -20.30 30.58
C GLU A 73 -12.88 -20.77 30.40
N GLY A 74 -12.27 -20.49 29.24
CA GLY A 74 -10.88 -20.83 28.96
C GLY A 74 -9.89 -20.07 29.86
N PRO A 75 -8.64 -20.54 29.97
CA PRO A 75 -7.63 -19.93 30.85
C PRO A 75 -7.32 -18.47 30.49
N ASN A 76 -7.43 -18.08 29.21
CA ASN A 76 -7.25 -16.70 28.77
C ASN A 76 -8.56 -15.88 28.66
N ALA A 77 -9.72 -16.43 29.10
CA ALA A 77 -11.01 -15.76 28.95
C ALA A 77 -11.06 -14.42 29.69
N GLN A 78 -10.50 -14.32 30.90
CA GLN A 78 -10.48 -13.03 31.61
C GLN A 78 -9.62 -11.99 30.90
N ALA A 79 -8.42 -12.38 30.45
CA ALA A 79 -7.54 -11.50 29.69
C ALA A 79 -8.20 -11.02 28.38
N ALA A 80 -8.90 -11.92 27.68
CA ALA A 80 -9.66 -11.59 26.48
C ALA A 80 -10.80 -10.58 26.76
N ARG A 81 -11.57 -10.76 27.85
CA ARG A 81 -12.60 -9.81 28.27
C ARG A 81 -12.02 -8.43 28.59
N ASP A 82 -10.92 -8.38 29.32
CA ASP A 82 -10.27 -7.12 29.70
C ASP A 82 -9.72 -6.37 28.48
N GLN A 83 -9.19 -7.09 27.48
CA GLN A 83 -8.74 -6.49 26.23
C GLN A 83 -9.91 -6.01 25.37
N LEU A 84 -10.95 -6.84 25.24
CA LEU A 84 -12.17 -6.47 24.51
C LEU A 84 -12.80 -5.19 25.09
N ALA A 85 -12.97 -5.13 26.41
CA ALA A 85 -13.52 -3.96 27.09
C ALA A 85 -12.68 -2.69 26.84
N ARG A 86 -11.34 -2.81 26.83
CA ARG A 86 -10.44 -1.70 26.50
C ARG A 86 -10.60 -1.22 25.07
N LEU A 87 -10.68 -2.13 24.10
CA LEU A 87 -10.86 -1.81 22.69
C LEU A 87 -12.22 -1.17 22.41
N GLU A 88 -13.28 -1.68 23.06
CA GLU A 88 -14.63 -1.13 22.95
C GLU A 88 -14.74 0.25 23.64
N ALA A 89 -14.08 0.44 24.78
CA ALA A 89 -14.00 1.75 25.41
C ALA A 89 -13.23 2.76 24.56
N ALA A 90 -12.12 2.35 23.92
CA ALA A 90 -11.33 3.19 23.02
C ALA A 90 -12.13 3.61 21.77
N THR A 91 -12.82 2.68 21.12
CA THR A 91 -13.68 2.96 19.97
C THR A 91 -14.87 3.85 20.35
N ALA A 92 -15.48 3.64 21.52
CA ALA A 92 -16.52 4.53 22.04
C ALA A 92 -16.00 5.93 22.36
N ALA A 93 -14.77 6.06 22.85
CA ALA A 93 -14.12 7.36 23.08
C ALA A 93 -13.81 8.09 21.76
N GLU A 94 -13.27 7.38 20.77
CA GLU A 94 -13.03 7.89 19.42
C GLU A 94 -14.33 8.38 18.77
N THR A 95 -15.39 7.58 18.86
CA THR A 95 -16.72 7.95 18.32
C THR A 95 -17.26 9.21 18.97
N ARG A 96 -17.16 9.34 20.31
CA ARG A 96 -17.57 10.56 21.03
C ARG A 96 -16.72 11.77 20.65
N ALA A 97 -15.41 11.58 20.44
CA ALA A 97 -14.52 12.64 20.01
C ALA A 97 -14.85 13.11 18.58
N ALA A 98 -15.07 12.18 17.65
CA ALA A 98 -15.51 12.47 16.29
C ALA A 98 -16.85 13.22 16.26
N GLN A 99 -17.83 12.80 17.06
CA GLN A 99 -19.11 13.51 17.20
C GLN A 99 -18.94 14.91 17.81
N SER A 100 -17.96 15.10 18.69
CA SER A 100 -17.65 16.42 19.26
C SER A 100 -17.08 17.36 18.20
N GLU A 101 -16.18 16.86 17.36
CA GLU A 101 -15.62 17.62 16.22
C GLU A 101 -16.71 17.96 15.19
N LEU A 102 -17.61 17.02 14.89
CA LEU A 102 -18.74 17.27 13.98
C LEU A 102 -19.67 18.39 14.48
N ARG A 103 -19.91 18.45 15.79
CA ARG A 103 -20.72 19.51 16.42
C ARG A 103 -20.10 20.90 16.31
N LEU A 104 -18.80 21.01 16.02
CA LEU A 104 -18.16 22.30 15.75
C LEU A 104 -18.63 22.91 14.43
N GLY A 105 -19.20 22.11 13.51
CA GLY A 105 -19.74 22.62 12.25
C GLY A 105 -18.70 23.31 11.36
N LEU A 106 -17.43 22.91 11.45
CA LEU A 106 -16.31 23.57 10.77
C LEU A 106 -16.55 23.65 9.27
N ALA A 107 -16.55 24.87 8.73
CA ALA A 107 -16.57 25.09 7.29
C ALA A 107 -15.24 24.67 6.66
N ARG A 108 -15.18 24.62 5.33
CA ARG A 108 -13.94 24.24 4.63
C ARG A 108 -12.82 25.23 4.96
N GLU A 109 -13.11 26.53 5.07
CA GLU A 109 -12.11 27.53 5.42
C GLU A 109 -11.53 27.29 6.83
N ASP A 110 -12.38 26.94 7.80
CA ASP A 110 -11.95 26.64 9.18
C ASP A 110 -11.03 25.42 9.23
N ARG A 111 -11.36 24.37 8.49
CA ARG A 111 -10.54 23.16 8.40
C ARG A 111 -9.19 23.43 7.74
N VAL A 112 -9.15 24.30 6.73
CA VAL A 112 -7.90 24.79 6.15
C VAL A 112 -7.09 25.58 7.18
N ALA A 113 -7.74 26.44 7.98
CA ALA A 113 -7.06 27.21 9.02
C ALA A 113 -6.44 26.30 10.09
N VAL A 114 -7.15 25.26 10.52
CA VAL A 114 -6.64 24.22 11.44
C VAL A 114 -5.40 23.53 10.86
N GLN A 115 -5.45 23.05 9.62
CA GLN A 115 -4.32 22.40 8.96
C GLN A 115 -3.12 23.35 8.78
N ARG A 116 -3.35 24.62 8.41
CA ARG A 116 -2.30 25.66 8.36
C ARG A 116 -1.63 25.85 9.71
N ARG A 117 -2.43 25.85 10.77
CA ARG A 117 -1.92 26.07 12.11
C ARG A 117 -1.12 24.88 12.64
N LEU A 118 -1.60 23.66 12.39
CA LEU A 118 -0.85 22.43 12.67
C LEU A 118 0.46 22.38 11.88
N ALA A 119 0.46 22.83 10.62
CA ALA A 119 1.67 22.89 9.80
C ALA A 119 2.67 23.93 10.33
N ALA A 120 2.18 25.12 10.68
CA ALA A 120 3.00 26.17 11.29
C ALA A 120 3.59 25.74 12.64
N GLY A 121 2.90 24.88 13.38
CA GLY A 121 3.39 24.28 14.63
C GLY A 121 4.35 23.10 14.44
N GLY A 122 4.58 22.65 13.20
CA GLY A 122 5.41 21.48 12.87
C GLY A 122 4.74 20.13 13.07
N TYR A 123 3.43 20.08 13.34
CA TYR A 123 2.68 18.86 13.58
C TYR A 123 2.12 18.23 12.29
N TYR A 124 1.99 19.02 11.22
CA TYR A 124 1.37 18.60 9.97
C TYR A 124 2.25 18.90 8.77
N THR A 125 2.67 17.84 8.09
CA THR A 125 3.51 17.90 6.88
C THR A 125 2.75 17.47 5.63
N ALA A 126 1.47 17.08 5.77
CA ALA A 126 0.57 16.68 4.69
C ALA A 126 -0.30 17.87 4.19
N GLY A 127 -1.02 17.66 3.08
CA GLY A 127 -1.53 18.78 2.29
C GLY A 127 -2.67 19.53 2.97
N ILE A 128 -2.68 20.85 2.79
CA ILE A 128 -3.72 21.72 3.34
C ILE A 128 -4.84 21.84 2.32
N ASP A 129 -5.85 21.00 2.46
CA ASP A 129 -6.97 20.84 1.53
C ASP A 129 -8.34 21.08 2.20
N GLY A 130 -8.36 21.24 3.52
CA GLY A 130 -9.55 21.31 4.33
C GLY A 130 -10.24 19.95 4.50
N ALA A 131 -9.58 18.83 4.21
CA ALA A 131 -10.07 17.49 4.41
C ALA A 131 -9.33 16.81 5.57
N PHE A 132 -10.05 16.43 6.63
CA PHE A 132 -9.44 15.81 7.80
C PHE A 132 -9.28 14.30 7.61
N GLY A 133 -8.23 13.91 6.87
CA GLY A 133 -7.82 12.52 6.69
C GLY A 133 -6.85 12.02 7.75
N ALA A 134 -6.32 10.81 7.56
CA ALA A 134 -5.39 10.16 8.49
C ALA A 134 -4.15 11.01 8.84
N GLY A 135 -3.66 11.81 7.89
CA GLY A 135 -2.56 12.76 8.12
C GLY A 135 -2.94 13.84 9.14
N THR A 136 -4.12 14.46 8.97
CA THR A 136 -4.59 15.52 9.87
C THR A 136 -4.93 14.95 11.25
N ARG A 137 -5.52 13.74 11.33
CA ARG A 137 -5.76 13.04 12.60
C ARG A 137 -4.48 12.87 13.40
N ARG A 138 -3.41 12.35 12.77
CA ARG A 138 -2.10 12.19 13.41
C ARG A 138 -1.51 13.53 13.88
N ALA A 139 -1.67 14.58 13.09
CA ALA A 139 -1.21 15.92 13.48
C ALA A 139 -1.97 16.49 14.67
N ILE A 140 -3.30 16.34 14.70
CA ILE A 140 -4.13 16.73 15.84
C ILE A 140 -3.70 15.92 17.07
N THR A 141 -3.50 14.60 16.95
CA THR A 141 -3.00 13.75 18.04
C THR A 141 -1.66 14.24 18.57
N ALA A 142 -0.72 14.60 17.68
CA ALA A 142 0.60 15.09 18.06
C ALA A 142 0.51 16.45 18.79
N TRP A 143 -0.29 17.37 18.26
CA TRP A 143 -0.56 18.66 18.88
C TRP A 143 -1.23 18.49 20.25
N GLN A 144 -2.21 17.59 20.37
CA GLN A 144 -2.89 17.27 21.63
C GLN A 144 -1.88 16.79 22.68
N ARG A 145 -1.01 15.85 22.33
CA ARG A 145 0.04 15.36 23.23
C ARG A 145 0.97 16.47 23.69
N ALA A 146 1.41 17.32 22.76
CA ALA A 146 2.31 18.43 23.08
C ALA A 146 1.69 19.47 24.02
N ASN A 147 0.35 19.57 24.04
CA ASN A 147 -0.40 20.50 24.86
C ASN A 147 -1.10 19.81 26.06
N GLY A 148 -0.76 18.55 26.37
CA GLY A 148 -1.27 17.84 27.54
C GLY A 148 -2.73 17.38 27.43
N PHE A 149 -3.31 17.36 26.23
CA PHE A 149 -4.65 16.85 25.97
C PHE A 149 -4.66 15.34 25.72
N GLY A 150 -5.83 14.73 25.90
CA GLY A 150 -6.08 13.36 25.47
C GLY A 150 -5.85 13.21 23.96
N PRO A 151 -5.03 12.25 23.50
CA PRO A 151 -4.60 12.12 22.10
C PRO A 151 -5.68 11.47 21.21
N THR A 152 -6.86 12.07 21.13
CA THR A 152 -8.01 11.53 20.40
C THR A 152 -7.87 11.66 18.88
N GLY A 153 -7.08 12.62 18.39
CA GLY A 153 -6.99 12.95 16.97
C GLY A 153 -8.17 13.77 16.42
N TYR A 154 -9.10 14.18 17.30
CA TYR A 154 -10.26 15.01 16.96
C TYR A 154 -10.30 16.24 17.86
N LEU A 155 -10.58 17.40 17.27
CA LEU A 155 -10.68 18.65 18.01
C LEU A 155 -12.05 18.79 18.69
N ASP A 156 -12.05 19.38 19.87
CA ASP A 156 -13.26 19.79 20.59
C ASP A 156 -13.38 21.32 20.67
N GLN A 157 -14.49 21.80 21.23
CA GLN A 157 -14.82 23.22 21.30
C GLN A 157 -13.83 24.04 22.15
N ARG A 158 -13.14 23.40 23.10
CA ARG A 158 -12.12 24.04 23.94
C ARG A 158 -10.76 24.04 23.26
N GLN A 159 -10.47 22.99 22.49
CA GLN A 159 -9.19 22.83 21.80
C GLN A 159 -9.08 23.69 20.54
N LEU A 160 -10.17 23.85 19.78
CA LEU A 160 -10.17 24.61 18.53
C LEU A 160 -9.62 26.05 18.68
N PRO A 161 -10.10 26.89 19.62
CA PRO A 161 -9.57 28.24 19.77
C PRO A 161 -8.10 28.24 20.23
N LEU A 162 -7.70 27.30 21.09
CA LEU A 162 -6.31 27.17 21.56
C LEU A 162 -5.34 26.78 20.43
N LEU A 163 -5.79 25.90 19.53
CA LEU A 163 -5.03 25.57 18.33
C LEU A 163 -4.84 26.84 17.49
N LEU A 164 -5.93 27.54 17.18
CA LEU A 164 -5.96 28.68 16.27
C LEU A 164 -5.26 29.93 16.83
N ASP A 165 -5.20 30.08 18.16
CA ASP A 165 -4.50 31.20 18.79
C ASP A 165 -2.98 31.11 18.60
N ARG A 166 -2.34 32.25 18.37
CA ARG A 166 -0.93 32.37 17.96
C ARG A 166 0.04 32.14 19.12
N ALA A 167 -0.37 32.46 20.35
CA ALA A 167 0.49 32.52 21.54
C ALA A 167 0.92 31.14 22.08
N ASP A 168 0.10 30.09 21.90
CA ASP A 168 0.31 28.77 22.52
C ASP A 168 0.98 27.73 21.61
N ALA A 169 1.53 28.13 20.45
CA ALA A 169 2.35 27.19 19.67
C ALA A 169 3.69 26.97 20.35
N ARG A 170 3.70 26.06 21.34
CA ARG A 170 4.91 25.37 21.72
C ARG A 170 5.39 24.62 20.46
N PRO A 171 6.55 24.99 19.89
CA PRO A 171 7.03 24.34 18.68
C PRO A 171 7.17 22.85 18.98
N ALA A 172 6.74 22.02 18.03
CA ALA A 172 7.08 20.60 18.07
C ALA A 172 8.61 20.46 18.22
N ALA A 173 9.06 19.46 18.97
CA ALA A 173 10.48 19.09 18.99
C ALA A 173 11.00 18.97 17.54
N PRO A 174 12.25 19.38 17.25
CA PRO A 174 12.71 19.57 15.88
C PRO A 174 12.49 18.29 15.06
N ALA A 175 11.62 18.41 14.06
CA ALA A 175 11.37 17.34 13.09
C ALA A 175 12.64 17.12 12.24
N PRO A 176 12.89 15.90 11.75
CA PRO A 176 14.02 15.64 10.85
C PRO A 176 13.97 16.55 9.62
N ALA A 177 15.13 16.90 9.04
CA ALA A 177 15.26 17.92 7.99
C ALA A 177 14.33 17.73 6.76
N ALA A 178 13.90 16.50 6.48
CA ALA A 178 12.92 16.19 5.43
C ALA A 178 11.53 16.80 5.68
N ASP A 179 11.13 16.95 6.95
CA ASP A 179 9.80 17.42 7.35
C ASP A 179 9.68 18.96 7.30
N VAL A 180 10.80 19.68 7.49
CA VAL A 180 10.86 21.14 7.31
C VAL A 180 10.73 21.50 5.82
N ALA A 181 11.37 20.73 4.93
CA ALA A 181 11.28 20.91 3.49
C ALA A 181 9.88 20.59 2.93
N ALA A 182 9.19 19.59 3.48
CA ALA A 182 7.80 19.30 3.13
C ALA A 182 6.85 20.42 3.61
N THR A 183 7.08 20.97 4.80
CA THR A 183 6.27 22.08 5.35
C THR A 183 6.42 23.36 4.52
N SER A 184 7.65 23.70 4.11
CA SER A 184 7.89 24.86 3.23
C SER A 184 7.33 24.65 1.82
N ALA A 185 7.43 23.43 1.27
CA ALA A 185 6.87 23.08 -0.03
C ALA A 185 5.33 23.09 -0.04
N ALA A 186 4.68 22.65 1.05
CA ALA A 186 3.23 22.73 1.20
C ALA A 186 2.73 24.18 1.21
N GLN A 187 3.42 25.06 1.97
CA GLN A 187 3.11 26.48 1.99
C GLN A 187 3.35 27.12 0.62
N ALA A 188 4.41 26.72 -0.09
CA ALA A 188 4.68 27.20 -1.44
C ALA A 188 3.58 26.80 -2.43
N GLU A 189 3.11 25.55 -2.43
CA GLU A 189 2.01 25.07 -3.28
C GLU A 189 0.70 25.84 -3.00
N LEU A 190 0.42 26.16 -1.74
CA LEU A 190 -0.74 26.96 -1.36
C LEU A 190 -0.66 28.40 -1.84
N ASN A 191 0.54 29.00 -1.76
CA ASN A 191 0.77 30.36 -2.23
C ASN A 191 0.60 30.47 -3.76
N LEU A 192 0.64 29.36 -4.50
CA LEU A 192 0.29 29.34 -5.93
C LEU A 192 -1.18 29.61 -6.18
N GLY A 193 -2.05 29.48 -5.16
CA GLY A 193 -3.47 29.78 -5.29
C GLY A 193 -4.18 28.95 -6.37
N LEU A 194 -3.74 27.70 -6.58
CA LEU A 194 -4.24 26.86 -7.67
C LEU A 194 -5.76 26.81 -7.69
N THR A 195 -6.35 27.00 -8.85
CA THR A 195 -7.78 26.80 -9.08
C THR A 195 -8.10 25.31 -9.13
N ARG A 196 -9.39 24.95 -9.01
CA ARG A 196 -9.82 23.56 -9.17
C ARG A 196 -9.47 23.01 -10.56
N ALA A 197 -9.62 23.82 -11.60
CA ALA A 197 -9.27 23.44 -12.97
C ALA A 197 -7.77 23.13 -13.11
N GLN A 198 -6.90 23.96 -12.54
CA GLN A 198 -5.46 23.71 -12.54
C GLN A 198 -5.08 22.43 -11.78
N ARG A 199 -5.77 22.12 -10.68
CA ARG A 199 -5.56 20.87 -9.95
C ARG A 199 -6.01 19.65 -10.73
N VAL A 200 -7.17 19.72 -11.39
CA VAL A 200 -7.63 18.66 -12.30
C VAL A 200 -6.61 18.44 -13.41
N GLN A 201 -6.08 19.52 -14.01
CA GLN A 201 -5.06 19.42 -15.04
C GLN A 201 -3.80 18.69 -14.56
N ILE A 202 -3.28 19.04 -13.39
CA ILE A 202 -2.12 18.35 -12.78
C ILE A 202 -2.40 16.85 -12.58
N GLN A 203 -3.60 16.48 -12.15
CA GLN A 203 -3.99 15.07 -12.01
C GLN A 203 -4.04 14.35 -13.36
N HIS A 204 -4.51 15.01 -14.42
CA HIS A 204 -4.46 14.46 -15.78
C HIS A 204 -3.02 14.31 -16.28
N ASP A 205 -2.18 15.32 -16.11
CA ASP A 205 -0.77 15.27 -16.51
C ASP A 205 -0.04 14.11 -15.81
N LEU A 206 -0.35 13.86 -14.52
CA LEU A 206 0.16 12.69 -13.78
C LEU A 206 -0.32 11.37 -14.38
N ILE A 207 -1.61 11.26 -14.73
CA ILE A 207 -2.19 10.06 -15.35
C ILE A 207 -1.55 9.77 -16.71
N ASP A 208 -1.36 10.80 -17.53
CA ASP A 208 -0.75 10.68 -18.86
C ASP A 208 0.71 10.19 -18.78
N LEU A 209 1.39 10.54 -17.69
CA LEU A 209 2.73 10.06 -17.35
C LEU A 209 2.75 8.70 -16.62
N GLY A 210 1.59 8.11 -16.35
CA GLY A 210 1.45 6.80 -15.73
C GLY A 210 1.48 6.79 -14.19
N TYR A 211 1.40 7.95 -13.55
CA TYR A 211 1.25 8.08 -12.10
C TYR A 211 -0.23 8.14 -11.73
N ASP A 212 -0.70 7.23 -10.89
CA ASP A 212 -2.13 7.12 -10.55
C ASP A 212 -2.50 7.97 -9.30
N PRO A 213 -3.18 9.13 -9.45
CA PRO A 213 -3.65 9.93 -8.33
C PRO A 213 -4.91 9.37 -7.64
N LYS A 214 -5.44 8.23 -8.09
CA LYS A 214 -6.74 7.67 -7.69
C LYS A 214 -7.94 8.53 -8.10
N GLY A 215 -7.80 9.24 -9.23
CA GLY A 215 -8.83 10.08 -9.83
C GLY A 215 -8.38 11.53 -10.11
N ALA A 216 -9.11 12.22 -11.01
CA ALA A 216 -8.86 13.60 -11.42
C ALA A 216 -10.05 14.50 -11.06
N ASP A 217 -10.30 14.67 -9.76
CA ASP A 217 -11.44 15.40 -9.20
C ASP A 217 -11.12 16.84 -8.76
N GLY A 218 -9.86 17.25 -8.92
CA GLY A 218 -9.34 18.55 -8.49
C GLY A 218 -9.09 18.65 -6.99
N LEU A 219 -9.14 17.53 -6.26
CA LEU A 219 -8.82 17.42 -4.84
C LEU A 219 -7.48 16.70 -4.67
N PHE A 220 -6.55 17.32 -3.95
CA PHE A 220 -5.21 16.74 -3.74
C PHE A 220 -5.15 15.92 -2.45
N GLY A 221 -5.84 14.77 -2.47
CA GLY A 221 -5.83 13.78 -1.40
C GLY A 221 -4.59 12.87 -1.39
N THR A 222 -4.62 11.81 -0.59
CA THR A 222 -3.47 10.91 -0.40
C THR A 222 -2.97 10.27 -1.70
N GLY A 223 -3.88 9.87 -2.60
CA GLY A 223 -3.54 9.30 -3.91
C GLY A 223 -2.74 10.29 -4.77
N THR A 224 -3.23 11.52 -4.93
CA THR A 224 -2.52 12.57 -5.67
C THR A 224 -1.15 12.89 -5.06
N ARG A 225 -1.03 12.92 -3.72
CA ARG A 225 0.27 13.14 -3.05
C ARG A 225 1.26 12.01 -3.28
N GLU A 226 0.80 10.77 -3.36
CA GLU A 226 1.64 9.61 -3.68
C GLU A 226 2.11 9.65 -5.13
N ALA A 227 1.21 10.00 -6.06
CA ALA A 227 1.53 10.21 -7.47
C ALA A 227 2.60 11.31 -7.65
N ILE A 228 2.42 12.48 -7.00
CA ILE A 228 3.41 13.57 -7.03
C ILE A 228 4.75 13.11 -6.46
N ARG A 229 4.78 12.38 -5.33
CA ARG A 229 6.03 11.86 -4.76
C ARG A 229 6.73 10.87 -5.68
N ALA A 230 5.96 10.04 -6.39
CA ALA A 230 6.50 9.10 -7.35
C ALA A 230 7.15 9.84 -8.53
N TRP A 231 6.44 10.82 -9.12
CA TRP A 231 7.00 11.67 -10.18
C TRP A 231 8.23 12.45 -9.72
N GLN A 232 8.21 13.04 -8.51
CA GLN A 232 9.37 13.75 -7.94
C GLN A 232 10.58 12.85 -7.76
N ARG A 233 10.40 11.62 -7.23
CA ARG A 233 11.51 10.65 -7.12
C ARG A 233 12.08 10.31 -8.49
N ASN A 234 11.22 10.12 -9.48
CA ASN A 234 11.64 9.76 -10.83
C ASN A 234 12.41 10.89 -11.53
N THR A 235 12.06 12.14 -11.23
CA THR A 235 12.70 13.34 -11.79
C THR A 235 13.88 13.85 -10.96
N GLY A 236 14.32 13.12 -9.93
CA GLY A 236 15.44 13.50 -9.05
C GLY A 236 15.15 14.70 -8.15
N GLN A 237 13.87 15.05 -7.97
CA GLN A 237 13.43 16.13 -7.10
C GLN A 237 13.19 15.62 -5.67
N GLY A 238 13.20 16.53 -4.69
CA GLY A 238 12.81 16.21 -3.32
C GLY A 238 11.37 15.68 -3.29
N ALA A 239 11.19 14.43 -2.87
CA ALA A 239 9.90 13.71 -2.87
C ALA A 239 8.96 14.16 -1.73
N THR A 240 8.69 15.46 -1.67
CA THR A 240 7.87 16.11 -0.64
C THR A 240 6.38 15.83 -0.81
N GLY A 241 5.94 15.51 -2.04
CA GLY A 241 4.52 15.36 -2.41
C GLY A 241 3.80 16.67 -2.71
N TYR A 242 4.55 17.77 -2.81
CA TYR A 242 4.05 19.10 -3.13
C TYR A 242 4.75 19.69 -4.32
N MET A 243 4.00 20.45 -5.11
CA MET A 243 4.51 21.04 -6.33
C MET A 243 4.79 22.52 -6.14
N THR A 244 5.96 22.97 -6.59
CA THR A 244 6.23 24.39 -6.82
C THR A 244 5.75 24.78 -8.22
N ALA A 245 5.69 26.08 -8.52
CA ALA A 245 5.35 26.55 -9.87
C ALA A 245 6.25 25.95 -10.96
N ALA A 246 7.55 25.84 -10.68
CA ALA A 246 8.52 25.24 -11.59
C ALA A 246 8.21 23.75 -11.83
N MET A 247 7.84 23.02 -10.77
CA MET A 247 7.48 21.60 -10.88
C MET A 247 6.21 21.38 -11.71
N ILE A 248 5.20 22.26 -11.57
CA ILE A 248 3.98 22.18 -12.38
C ILE A 248 4.30 22.42 -13.86
N SER A 249 5.19 23.38 -14.16
CA SER A 249 5.64 23.61 -15.53
C SER A 249 6.39 22.42 -16.10
N ALA A 250 7.26 21.78 -15.29
CA ALA A 250 8.00 20.59 -15.70
C ALA A 250 7.08 19.39 -15.95
N LEU A 251 6.14 19.12 -15.02
CA LEU A 251 5.15 18.05 -15.17
C LEU A 251 4.34 18.19 -16.46
N ARG A 252 3.88 19.41 -16.77
CA ARG A 252 3.15 19.67 -18.01
C ARG A 252 4.01 19.41 -19.23
N ALA A 253 5.25 19.89 -19.24
CA ALA A 253 6.16 19.67 -20.36
C ALA A 253 6.43 18.17 -20.60
N ASP A 254 6.61 17.40 -19.52
CA ASP A 254 6.77 15.94 -19.60
C ASP A 254 5.51 15.29 -20.19
N ALA A 255 4.32 15.68 -19.73
CA ALA A 255 3.05 15.13 -20.20
C ALA A 255 2.78 15.49 -21.68
N GLU A 256 3.07 16.73 -22.08
CA GLU A 256 2.99 17.19 -23.47
C GLU A 256 3.96 16.43 -24.37
N ALA A 257 5.21 16.23 -23.92
CA ALA A 257 6.18 15.43 -24.65
C ALA A 257 5.68 13.99 -24.84
N ARG A 258 5.15 13.37 -23.78
CA ARG A 258 4.61 12.01 -23.85
C ARG A 258 3.39 11.90 -24.76
N GLY A 259 2.50 12.89 -24.72
CA GLY A 259 1.35 12.98 -25.62
C GLY A 259 1.77 13.17 -27.08
N SER A 260 2.83 13.94 -27.32
CA SER A 260 3.39 14.15 -28.66
C SER A 260 4.03 12.86 -29.21
N GLU A 261 4.83 12.15 -28.42
CA GLU A 261 5.39 10.83 -28.78
C GLU A 261 4.28 9.83 -29.12
N ALA A 262 3.25 9.73 -28.28
CA ALA A 262 2.12 8.84 -28.52
C ALA A 262 1.29 9.23 -29.76
N SER A 263 1.32 10.50 -30.18
CA SER A 263 0.69 10.96 -31.42
C SER A 263 1.54 10.65 -32.65
N VAL A 264 2.86 10.78 -32.54
CA VAL A 264 3.83 10.42 -33.59
C VAL A 264 3.81 8.91 -33.81
N ASP A 265 3.77 8.11 -32.75
CA ASP A 265 3.65 6.65 -32.83
C ASP A 265 2.34 6.22 -33.51
N ARG A 266 1.23 6.92 -33.23
CA ARG A 266 -0.05 6.67 -33.91
C ARG A 266 -0.01 7.06 -35.38
N ALA A 267 0.62 8.17 -35.72
CA ALA A 267 0.80 8.59 -37.12
C ALA A 267 1.70 7.59 -37.87
N ALA A 268 2.82 7.19 -37.27
CA ALA A 268 3.74 6.20 -37.83
C ALA A 268 3.08 4.81 -37.98
N ALA A 269 2.17 4.43 -37.06
CA ALA A 269 1.38 3.22 -37.18
C ALA A 269 0.43 3.25 -38.38
N VAL A 270 -0.23 4.39 -38.63
CA VAL A 270 -1.09 4.58 -39.79
C VAL A 270 -0.27 4.55 -41.07
N ASP A 271 0.89 5.22 -41.10
CA ASP A 271 1.78 5.22 -42.26
C ASP A 271 2.30 3.81 -42.59
N GLU A 272 2.67 3.01 -41.59
CA GLU A 272 3.07 1.61 -41.77
C GLU A 272 1.91 0.74 -42.30
N ASP A 273 0.69 0.98 -41.84
CA ASP A 273 -0.49 0.25 -42.32
C ASP A 273 -0.81 0.59 -43.79
N LEU A 274 -0.65 1.86 -44.17
CA LEU A 274 -0.80 2.34 -45.55
C LEU A 274 0.22 1.74 -46.53
N LEU A 275 1.34 1.17 -46.03
CA LEU A 275 2.27 0.40 -46.86
C LEU A 275 1.64 -0.87 -47.43
N GLY A 276 0.54 -1.36 -46.83
CA GLY A 276 -0.20 -2.52 -47.32
C GLY A 276 0.63 -3.81 -47.29
N LEU A 277 1.64 -3.90 -46.42
CA LEU A 277 2.54 -5.05 -46.34
C LEU A 277 1.76 -6.35 -46.14
N THR A 278 1.90 -7.26 -47.09
CA THR A 278 1.31 -8.59 -47.02
C THR A 278 1.90 -9.38 -45.84
N ARG A 279 1.17 -10.40 -45.37
CA ARG A 279 1.68 -11.28 -44.31
C ARG A 279 3.03 -11.92 -44.67
N ALA A 280 3.25 -12.23 -45.95
CA ALA A 280 4.52 -12.76 -46.44
C ALA A 280 5.66 -11.73 -46.30
N GLU A 281 5.43 -10.46 -46.63
CA GLU A 281 6.42 -9.39 -46.48
C GLU A 281 6.72 -9.07 -45.01
N ARG A 282 5.70 -9.05 -44.16
CA ARG A 282 5.86 -8.92 -42.70
C ARG A 282 6.69 -10.07 -42.12
N THR A 283 6.47 -11.29 -42.62
CA THR A 283 7.27 -12.47 -42.23
C THR A 283 8.73 -12.29 -42.64
N ARG A 284 9.01 -11.79 -43.86
CA ARG A 284 10.39 -11.51 -44.32
C ARG A 284 11.09 -10.46 -43.45
N VAL A 285 10.38 -9.40 -43.06
CA VAL A 285 10.87 -8.38 -42.12
C VAL A 285 11.27 -9.01 -40.77
N GLN A 286 10.39 -9.83 -40.17
CA GLN A 286 10.70 -10.52 -38.92
C GLN A 286 11.88 -11.50 -39.07
N GLN A 287 11.94 -12.28 -40.16
CA GLN A 287 13.07 -13.17 -40.45
C GLN A 287 14.38 -12.39 -40.53
N ARG A 288 14.34 -11.19 -41.12
CA ARG A 288 15.52 -10.32 -41.17
C ARG A 288 15.92 -9.82 -39.78
N LEU A 289 14.99 -9.29 -39.00
CA LEU A 289 15.25 -8.84 -37.62
C LEU A 289 15.79 -9.98 -36.76
N ILE A 290 15.35 -11.22 -36.99
CA ILE A 290 15.92 -12.42 -36.34
C ILE A 290 17.35 -12.66 -36.79
N SER A 291 17.63 -12.61 -38.10
CA SER A 291 18.99 -12.81 -38.64
C SER A 291 19.99 -11.75 -38.19
N LEU A 292 19.52 -10.53 -37.96
CA LEU A 292 20.29 -9.40 -37.45
C LEU A 292 20.42 -9.41 -35.92
N GLY A 293 19.69 -10.29 -35.22
CA GLY A 293 19.76 -10.45 -33.77
C GLY A 293 18.85 -9.53 -32.94
N TYR A 294 18.05 -8.68 -33.59
CA TYR A 294 17.11 -7.77 -32.91
C TYR A 294 15.85 -8.46 -32.41
N LEU A 295 15.43 -9.55 -33.06
CA LEU A 295 14.23 -10.33 -32.72
C LEU A 295 14.61 -11.79 -32.42
N ARG A 296 13.91 -12.43 -31.48
CA ARG A 296 14.10 -13.86 -31.15
C ARG A 296 12.78 -14.59 -31.33
N GLY A 297 12.83 -15.84 -31.80
CA GLY A 297 11.65 -16.68 -32.01
C GLY A 297 11.38 -16.96 -33.49
N GLN A 298 10.12 -17.23 -33.81
CA GLN A 298 9.65 -17.55 -35.17
C GLN A 298 9.03 -16.32 -35.83
N ALA A 299 9.16 -16.20 -37.15
CA ALA A 299 8.48 -15.16 -37.93
C ALA A 299 7.07 -15.65 -38.29
N ASP A 300 6.05 -14.99 -37.73
CA ASP A 300 4.64 -15.34 -37.85
C ASP A 300 3.84 -14.35 -38.72
N GLY A 301 4.47 -13.26 -39.14
CA GLY A 301 3.89 -12.17 -39.92
C GLY A 301 3.05 -11.18 -39.10
N VAL A 302 3.05 -11.27 -37.76
CA VAL A 302 2.27 -10.41 -36.86
C VAL A 302 3.19 -9.46 -36.09
N PHE A 303 3.03 -8.15 -36.30
CA PHE A 303 3.85 -7.14 -35.61
C PHE A 303 3.28 -6.80 -34.24
N GLY A 304 3.53 -7.68 -33.27
CA GLY A 304 3.22 -7.47 -31.86
C GLY A 304 4.26 -6.59 -31.14
N SER A 305 4.08 -6.41 -29.82
CA SER A 305 4.96 -5.59 -28.98
C SER A 305 6.44 -5.98 -29.09
N THR A 306 6.76 -7.27 -29.15
CA THR A 306 8.14 -7.76 -29.27
C THR A 306 8.77 -7.38 -30.61
N THR A 307 8.01 -7.44 -31.72
CA THR A 307 8.48 -7.00 -33.04
C THR A 307 8.64 -5.49 -33.10
N ARG A 308 7.71 -4.73 -32.50
CA ARG A 308 7.79 -3.26 -32.38
C ARG A 308 9.06 -2.83 -31.66
N SER A 309 9.36 -3.44 -30.52
CA SER A 309 10.61 -3.17 -29.79
C SER A 309 11.86 -3.59 -30.57
N ALA A 310 11.79 -4.63 -31.40
CA ALA A 310 12.91 -5.03 -32.25
C ALA A 310 13.15 -4.04 -33.40
N ILE A 311 12.08 -3.54 -34.02
CA ILE A 311 12.14 -2.48 -35.04
C ILE A 311 12.71 -1.21 -34.43
N GLY A 312 12.25 -0.80 -33.25
CA GLY A 312 12.75 0.38 -32.54
C GLY A 312 14.26 0.29 -32.26
N ARG A 313 14.74 -0.82 -31.72
CA ARG A 313 16.19 -1.05 -31.53
C ARG A 313 16.97 -0.99 -32.84
N TRP A 314 16.46 -1.61 -33.89
CA TRP A 314 17.09 -1.54 -35.21
C TRP A 314 17.13 -0.11 -35.74
N GLN A 315 16.07 0.68 -35.58
CA GLN A 315 16.04 2.09 -35.94
C GLN A 315 17.10 2.88 -35.16
N GLY A 316 17.16 2.71 -33.83
CA GLY A 316 18.14 3.37 -32.97
C GLY A 316 19.59 3.07 -33.37
N ASP A 317 19.92 1.80 -33.60
CA ASP A 317 21.26 1.38 -34.03
C ASP A 317 21.64 1.89 -35.44
N ASN A 318 20.64 2.31 -36.24
CA ASN A 318 20.84 2.96 -37.55
C ASN A 318 20.72 4.50 -37.49
N GLY A 319 20.66 5.09 -36.29
CA GLY A 319 20.54 6.55 -36.11
C GLY A 319 19.19 7.14 -36.50
N LEU A 320 18.15 6.30 -36.57
CA LEU A 320 16.77 6.70 -36.87
C LEU A 320 15.96 6.87 -35.57
N ALA A 321 14.84 7.58 -35.65
CA ALA A 321 13.90 7.66 -34.53
C ALA A 321 13.29 6.28 -34.22
N GLU A 322 13.32 5.85 -32.97
CA GLU A 322 12.86 4.53 -32.50
C GLU A 322 11.32 4.42 -32.41
N THR A 323 10.61 4.74 -33.48
CA THR A 323 9.13 4.70 -33.51
C THR A 323 8.59 3.28 -33.35
N GLY A 324 9.37 2.26 -33.71
CA GLY A 324 8.91 0.87 -33.76
C GLY A 324 7.98 0.56 -34.93
N TYR A 325 7.78 1.52 -35.84
CA TYR A 325 6.98 1.40 -37.07
C TYR A 325 7.84 1.70 -38.29
N LEU A 326 7.74 0.87 -39.32
CA LEU A 326 8.57 0.95 -40.50
C LEU A 326 7.97 1.86 -41.58
N THR A 327 8.82 2.65 -42.23
CA THR A 327 8.48 3.34 -43.49
C THR A 327 8.80 2.46 -44.71
N ALA A 328 8.28 2.81 -45.89
CA ALA A 328 8.55 2.09 -47.15
C ALA A 328 10.04 1.98 -47.48
N GLU A 329 10.82 3.00 -47.13
CA GLU A 329 12.27 3.02 -47.30
C GLU A 329 12.95 2.10 -46.29
N GLN A 330 12.55 2.17 -45.02
CA GLN A 330 13.09 1.32 -43.96
C GLN A 330 12.82 -0.17 -44.23
N VAL A 331 11.66 -0.54 -44.79
CA VAL A 331 11.39 -1.93 -45.21
C VAL A 331 12.41 -2.39 -46.25
N ARG A 332 12.71 -1.56 -47.26
CA ARG A 332 13.72 -1.86 -48.30
C ARG A 332 15.12 -1.98 -47.71
N THR A 333 15.53 -0.98 -46.93
CA THR A 333 16.84 -0.96 -46.26
C THR A 333 17.03 -2.19 -45.37
N LEU A 334 16.04 -2.54 -44.57
CA LEU A 334 16.06 -3.72 -43.72
C LEU A 334 16.22 -5.01 -44.56
N GLN A 335 15.45 -5.15 -45.64
CA GLN A 335 15.53 -6.33 -46.53
C GLN A 335 16.89 -6.49 -47.21
N GLU A 336 17.57 -5.38 -47.52
CA GLU A 336 18.87 -5.37 -48.20
C GLU A 336 20.06 -5.50 -47.25
N GLN A 337 19.91 -5.13 -45.98
CA GLN A 337 21.01 -5.04 -45.01
C GLN A 337 21.60 -6.41 -44.66
N ALA A 338 22.82 -6.73 -45.12
CA ALA A 338 23.59 -7.92 -44.74
C ALA A 338 24.25 -7.78 -43.35
N ARG A 339 24.40 -8.91 -42.64
CA ARG A 339 25.18 -8.98 -41.40
C ARG A 339 26.64 -8.72 -41.77
N ILE A 340 27.21 -7.61 -41.27
CA ILE A 340 28.65 -7.31 -41.37
C ILE A 340 29.41 -8.20 -40.37
#